data_AF-A0A060BT50-F1
#
_entry.id   AF-A0A060BT50-F1
#
_cell.length_a   1.000
_cell.length_b   1.000
_cell.length_c   1.000
_cell.angle_alpha   90.00
_cell.angle_beta   90.00
_cell.angle_gamma   90.00
#
_symmetry.space_group_name_H-M   'P 1'
#
loop_
_entity.id
_entity.type
_entity.pdbx_description
1 polymer ?
#
loop_
_entity_poly.entity_id
_entity_poly.type
_entity_poly.pdbx_seq_one_letter_code
_entity_poly.pdbx_strand_id
1 'polypeptide(L)' 'FDCDHVPTRSFLQVAMGWCVRDPNMAVVQMPHYFFSPDPFERNLGTFGKVPNEGELFYGLLQDGNDEWNATFFCGSCAV' A
#
# COMPACT_ATOMS: atom_id res chain seq x y z
N PHE A 1 10.07 4.04 4.45
CA PHE A 1 9.26 3.39 5.49
C PHE A 1 9.23 4.30 6.68
N ASP A 2 8.04 4.58 7.17
CA ASP A 2 7.84 5.27 8.42
C ASP A 2 8.24 4.36 9.58
N CYS A 3 8.45 4.96 10.76
CA CYS A 3 8.97 4.26 11.93
C CYS A 3 8.06 3.11 12.42
N ASP A 4 6.80 3.11 12.01
CA ASP A 4 5.77 2.13 12.33
C ASP A 4 5.49 1.12 11.20
N HIS A 5 6.11 1.29 10.02
CA HIS A 5 5.99 0.37 8.89
C HIS A 5 7.18 -0.59 8.81
N VAL A 6 6.95 -1.84 9.23
CA VAL A 6 7.96 -2.90 9.17
C VAL A 6 7.85 -3.66 7.84
N PRO A 7 8.85 -3.61 6.95
CA PRO A 7 8.79 -4.31 5.66
C PRO A 7 8.85 -5.83 5.81
N THR A 8 8.21 -6.54 4.89
CA THR A 8 8.43 -7.99 4.74
C THR A 8 9.79 -8.24 4.08
N ARG A 9 10.40 -9.40 4.40
CA ARG A 9 11.71 -9.79 3.83
C ARG A 9 11.73 -9.75 2.30
N SER A 10 10.60 -10.06 1.66
CA SER A 10 10.46 -10.11 0.20
C SER A 10 10.31 -8.75 -0.46
N PHE A 11 10.17 -7.65 0.29
CA PHE A 11 9.83 -6.32 -0.25
C PHE A 11 10.71 -5.91 -1.44
N LEU A 12 12.05 -5.90 -1.28
CA LEU A 12 12.96 -5.50 -2.35
C LEU A 12 12.98 -6.50 -3.52
N GLN A 13 12.82 -7.80 -3.24
CA GLN A 13 12.81 -8.83 -4.28
C GLN A 13 11.63 -8.66 -5.23
N VAL A 14 10.48 -8.24 -4.70
CA VAL A 14 9.28 -7.98 -5.50
C VAL A 14 9.33 -6.60 -6.16
N ALA A 15 9.70 -5.56 -5.41
CA ALA A 15 9.68 -4.18 -5.91
C ALA A 15 10.74 -3.92 -7.00
N MET A 16 12.00 -4.28 -6.75
CA MET A 16 13.12 -3.95 -7.66
C MET A 16 13.01 -4.65 -9.02
N GLY A 17 12.29 -5.78 -9.10
CA GLY A 17 12.08 -6.49 -10.36
C GLY A 17 11.38 -5.61 -11.40
N TRP A 18 10.50 -4.71 -10.99
CA TRP A 18 9.80 -3.77 -11.87
C TRP A 18 10.73 -2.69 -12.42
N CYS A 19 11.59 -2.12 -11.59
CA CYS A 19 12.58 -1.12 -12.02
C CYS A 19 13.63 -1.69 -12.98
N VAL A 20 13.93 -2.99 -12.87
CA VAL A 20 14.81 -3.68 -13.83
C VAL A 20 14.08 -3.99 -15.15
N ARG A 21 12.78 -4.30 -15.07
CA ARG A 21 11.96 -4.66 -16.24
C ARG A 21 11.66 -3.45 -17.12
N ASP A 22 11.36 -2.30 -16.53
CA ASP A 22 11.03 -1.07 -17.25
C ASP A 22 12.01 0.05 -16.86
N PRO A 23 12.88 0.50 -17.78
CA PRO A 23 13.85 1.56 -17.51
C PRO A 23 13.21 2.94 -17.28
N ASN A 24 11.93 3.12 -17.60
CA ASN A 24 11.19 4.36 -17.34
C ASN A 24 10.39 4.32 -16.03
N MET A 25 10.46 3.22 -15.28
CA MET A 25 9.74 3.07 -14.02
C MET A 25 10.25 4.09 -12.99
N ALA A 26 9.37 4.99 -12.55
CA ALA A 26 9.72 6.06 -11.62
C ALA A 26 9.40 5.73 -10.15
N VAL A 27 8.36 4.92 -9.91
CA VAL A 27 7.92 4.57 -8.57
C VAL A 27 7.20 3.21 -8.57
N VAL A 28 7.41 2.42 -7.54
CA VAL A 28 6.65 1.21 -7.22
C VAL A 28 6.02 1.40 -5.84
N GLN A 29 4.72 1.71 -5.80
CA GLN A 29 3.98 1.93 -4.55
C GLN A 29 3.33 0.62 -4.08
N MET A 30 3.65 0.19 -2.85
CA MET A 30 2.98 -0.95 -2.20
C MET A 30 1.84 -0.47 -1.29
N PRO A 31 0.81 -1.30 -1.05
CA PRO A 31 -0.30 -0.96 -0.17
C PRO A 31 0.16 -0.74 1.28
N HIS A 32 -0.57 0.10 2.02
CA HIS A 32 -0.36 0.23 3.47
C HIS A 32 -1.30 -0.73 4.21
N TYR A 33 -0.72 -1.53 5.10
CA TYR A 33 -1.45 -2.48 5.91
C TYR A 33 -1.15 -2.25 7.39
N PHE A 34 -2.20 -2.16 8.20
CA PHE A 34 -2.10 -1.88 9.63
C PHE A 34 -2.56 -3.08 10.45
N PHE A 35 -1.80 -3.42 11.50
CA PHE A 35 -2.15 -4.52 12.40
C PHE A 35 -3.23 -4.15 13.43
N SER A 36 -3.32 -2.87 13.77
CA SER A 36 -4.26 -2.36 14.77
C SER A 36 -5.51 -1.76 14.11
N PRO A 37 -6.71 -1.95 14.70
CA PRO A 37 -7.92 -1.28 14.24
C PRO A 37 -7.79 0.24 14.33
N ASP A 38 -8.40 0.94 13.39
CA ASP A 38 -8.62 2.37 13.53
C ASP A 38 -9.64 2.69 14.64
N PRO A 39 -9.76 3.96 15.09
CA PRO A 39 -10.70 4.32 16.14
C PRO A 39 -12.17 3.98 15.83
N PHE A 40 -12.61 4.06 14.57
CA PHE A 40 -13.98 3.72 14.20
C PHE A 40 -14.20 2.21 14.28
N GLU A 41 -13.29 1.42 13.73
CA GLU A 41 -13.34 -0.04 13.79
C GLU A 41 -13.35 -0.56 15.23
N ARG A 42 -12.51 0.02 16.08
CA ARG A 42 -12.41 -0.33 17.50
C ARG A 42 -13.67 0.07 18.25
N ASN A 43 -14.15 1.30 18.08
CA ASN A 43 -15.27 1.83 18.86
C ASN A 43 -16.62 1.24 18.42
N LEU A 44 -16.77 0.84 17.16
CA LEU A 44 -17.97 0.22 16.61
C LEU A 44 -17.93 -1.32 16.61
N GLY A 45 -16.80 -1.93 16.98
CA GLY A 45 -16.65 -3.39 17.03
C GLY A 45 -16.71 -4.07 15.66
N THR A 46 -16.26 -3.37 14.61
CA THR A 46 -16.31 -3.81 13.21
C THR A 46 -14.98 -4.32 12.68
N PHE A 47 -13.90 -4.24 13.48
CA PHE A 47 -12.56 -4.71 13.08
C PHE A 47 -12.59 -6.13 12.52
N GLY A 48 -12.01 -6.32 11.33
CA GLY A 48 -11.93 -7.61 10.64
C GLY A 48 -13.27 -8.13 10.12
N LYS A 49 -14.37 -7.37 10.24
CA LYS A 49 -15.69 -7.70 9.67
C LYS A 49 -16.06 -6.78 8.51
N VAL A 50 -15.67 -5.52 8.61
CA VAL A 50 -15.89 -4.49 7.59
C VAL A 50 -14.52 -3.96 7.19
N PRO A 51 -14.21 -3.88 5.89
CA PRO A 51 -12.97 -3.30 5.41
C PRO A 51 -12.85 -1.84 5.84
N ASN A 52 -11.66 -1.42 6.28
CA ASN A 52 -11.42 -0.03 6.66
C ASN A 52 -11.29 0.88 5.43
N GLU A 53 -11.27 2.19 5.66
CA GLU A 53 -11.15 3.18 4.58
C GLU A 53 -9.85 3.00 3.76
N GLY A 54 -8.76 2.61 4.42
CA GLY A 54 -7.47 2.35 3.79
C GLY A 54 -7.53 1.21 2.76
N GLU A 55 -8.30 0.15 3.04
CA GLU A 55 -8.48 -0.97 2.11
C GLU A 55 -9.20 -0.56 0.82
N LEU A 56 -10.12 0.41 0.87
CA LEU A 56 -10.75 0.94 -0.34
C LEU A 56 -9.70 1.64 -1.23
N PHE A 57 -8.85 2.46 -0.63
CA PHE A 57 -7.85 3.24 -1.35
C PHE A 57 -6.72 2.36 -1.91
N TYR A 58 -6.07 1.58 -1.04
CA TYR A 58 -4.92 0.73 -1.42
C TYR A 58 -5.32 -0.56 -2.12
N GLY A 59 -6.61 -0.93 -2.10
CA GLY A 59 -7.13 -2.11 -2.80
C GLY A 59 -7.71 -1.79 -4.17
N LEU A 60 -8.77 -0.96 -4.24
CA LEU A 60 -9.49 -0.75 -5.50
C LEU A 60 -9.04 0.51 -6.25
N LEU A 61 -8.82 1.62 -5.53
CA LEU A 61 -8.59 2.91 -6.17
C LEU A 61 -7.16 3.06 -6.70
N GLN A 62 -6.14 2.62 -5.95
CA GLN A 62 -4.76 2.69 -6.42
C GLN A 62 -4.51 1.78 -7.63
N ASP A 63 -5.04 0.56 -7.62
CA ASP A 63 -5.01 -0.32 -8.80
C ASP A 63 -5.67 0.35 -10.02
N GLY A 64 -6.81 1.04 -9.79
CA GLY A 64 -7.46 1.82 -10.83
C GLY A 64 -6.64 3.00 -11.34
N ASN A 65 -5.88 3.68 -10.47
CA ASN A 65 -4.98 4.77 -10.87
C ASN A 65 -3.75 4.25 -11.64
N ASP A 66 -3.26 3.06 -11.31
CA ASP A 66 -2.11 2.44 -11.96
C ASP A 66 -2.37 2.17 -13.44
N GLU A 67 -3.58 1.75 -13.78
CA GLU A 67 -4.03 1.58 -15.17
C GLU A 67 -3.88 2.86 -16.00
N TRP A 68 -3.99 4.03 -15.36
CA TRP A 68 -3.85 5.34 -16.01
C TRP A 68 -2.47 5.99 -15.79
N ASN A 69 -1.48 5.23 -15.30
CA ASN A 69 -0.16 5.74 -14.93
C ASN A 69 -0.25 6.94 -13.96
N ALA A 70 -1.21 6.88 -13.05
CA ALA A 70 -1.53 7.92 -12.08
C ALA A 70 -1.27 7.49 -10.63
N THR A 71 -0.65 6.32 -10.42
CA THR A 71 -0.11 5.90 -9.12
C THR A 71 0.88 6.94 -8.62
N PHE A 72 0.82 7.24 -7.32
CA PHE A 72 1.64 8.28 -6.72
C PHE A 72 2.23 7.83 -5.39
N PHE A 73 3.29 8.53 -4.98
CA PHE A 73 3.99 8.26 -3.74
C PHE A 73 3.15 8.61 -2.51
N CYS A 74 2.89 7.62 -1.65
CA CYS A 74 2.06 7.73 -0.46
C CYS A 74 2.88 7.91 0.84
N GLY A 75 4.14 8.37 0.77
CA GLY A 75 5.00 8.64 1.93
C GLY A 75 5.78 7.43 2.42
N SER A 76 5.21 6.23 2.31
CA SER A 76 5.79 4.97 2.78
C SER A 76 5.60 3.82 1.81
N CYS A 77 6.29 2.71 2.08
CA CYS A 77 6.12 1.45 1.35
C CYS A 77 6.31 1.58 -0.17
N ALA A 78 7.28 2.40 -0.60
CA ALA A 78 7.56 2.61 -2.02
C ALA A 78 9.08 2.55 -2.30
N VAL A 79 9.42 2.26 -3.55
CA VAL A 79 10.79 2.28 -4.12
C VAL A 79 10.79 2.98 -5.45
#